data_AF-A0A7C3HGC1-F1
#
_entry.id   AF-A0A7C3HGC1-F1
#
_cell.length_a   1.000
_cell.length_b   1.000
_cell.length_c   1.000
_cell.angle_alpha   90.00
_cell.angle_beta   90.00
_cell.angle_gamma   90.00
#
_symmetry.space_group_name_H-M   'P 1'
#
loop_
_entity.id
_entity.type
_entity.pdbx_description
1 polymer ?
#
loop_
_entity_poly.entity_id
_entity_poly.type
_entity_poly.pdbx_seq_one_letter_code
_entity_poly.pdbx_strand_id
1 'polypeptide(L)'
;MRRFSRFVLIAVSGLLLGVPVILAQPKPHGDQQYEKKGIHSGNRIRTTFYNSGFVGRVGNVPEDIGGEWPINSGHEYIGDMLVMVGSEIKDVEGQVRHSVVTPRGPMVSARTGDRSDDGTKWYTWEPLPGYANPDTNLVAMSHLPISWPPYWPDKMDDVVDPGWPGSWNGYFGKNVFNADQESYYVMDDYNDARYDFYPDSTDLSRRGLGIQGAVRGFQWSHPLAQDVLFQVYDFTNIGTYSHEKMVFGIIWGGMVGGDGEDDNASFDINDNITYTWDFDNVGAGGWSPVGWAACAFLESPGNSWDGIDNDGDGANGPGKTIDESLFAPRRLQAGDPVVVIDYDTFERTVVNMPSDSLVVPYRYLGERHELVFHPGDEVEEIPRNLIDDNLNGLIDENNGSSIEIAPGVYQTTYLYTGLKYIDYITGEGKDNLLIDERRDDGIDNDGDWDPVNDDVGLDGAFNTG
;
A
#
# COMPACT_ATOMS: atom_id res chain seq x y z
N MET A 1 36.16 20.18 82.76
CA MET A 1 35.75 21.23 81.79
C MET A 1 36.05 20.72 80.39
N ARG A 2 35.16 20.98 79.42
CA ARG A 2 35.15 20.52 78.01
C ARG A 2 34.48 19.17 77.71
N ARG A 3 33.18 19.27 77.43
CA ARG A 3 32.39 18.32 76.63
C ARG A 3 32.91 18.37 75.18
N PHE A 4 33.27 17.22 74.61
CA PHE A 4 33.45 17.06 73.17
C PHE A 4 32.23 16.34 72.62
N SER A 5 31.39 17.07 71.89
CA SER A 5 30.33 16.55 71.05
C SER A 5 30.95 15.80 69.88
N ARG A 6 30.64 14.50 69.73
CA ARG A 6 30.95 13.75 68.51
C ARG A 6 29.78 13.93 67.55
N PHE A 7 29.98 14.71 66.49
CA PHE A 7 29.12 14.73 65.33
C PHE A 7 29.26 13.41 64.57
N VAL A 8 28.14 12.70 64.41
CA VAL A 8 28.03 11.58 63.47
C VAL A 8 27.70 12.19 62.11
N LEU A 9 28.63 12.08 61.17
CA LEU A 9 28.44 12.43 59.77
C LEU A 9 27.65 11.28 59.11
N ILE A 10 26.35 11.48 58.86
CA ILE A 10 25.56 10.56 58.05
C ILE A 10 25.89 10.87 56.59
N ALA A 11 26.67 10.00 55.96
CA ALA A 11 26.88 10.02 54.52
C ALA A 11 25.63 9.45 53.85
N VAL A 12 24.80 10.33 53.28
CA VAL A 12 23.69 9.93 52.41
C VAL A 12 24.29 9.63 51.03
N SER A 13 24.59 8.36 50.77
CA SER A 13 24.86 7.89 49.40
C SER A 13 23.54 7.91 48.62
N GLY A 14 23.35 8.92 47.78
CA GLY A 14 22.29 8.94 46.78
C GLY A 14 22.54 7.84 45.75
N LEU A 15 21.71 6.80 45.77
CA LEU A 15 21.65 5.80 44.72
C LEU A 15 20.95 6.47 43.52
N LEU A 16 21.72 6.97 42.55
CA LEU A 16 21.22 7.34 41.24
C LEU A 16 20.77 6.04 40.55
N LEU A 17 19.47 5.73 40.65
CA LEU A 17 18.82 4.77 39.77
C LEU A 17 18.78 5.39 38.38
N GLY A 18 19.85 5.18 37.60
CA GLY A 18 19.80 5.39 36.17
C GLY A 18 18.78 4.40 35.60
N VAL A 19 17.66 4.90 35.08
CA VAL A 19 16.81 4.12 34.19
C VAL A 19 17.67 3.82 32.97
N PRO A 20 18.02 2.55 32.67
CA PRO A 20 18.60 2.25 31.38
C PRO A 20 17.53 2.61 30.35
N VAL A 21 17.77 3.65 29.56
CA VAL A 21 17.09 3.78 28.29
C VAL A 21 17.57 2.56 27.49
N ILE A 22 16.78 1.50 27.50
CA ILE A 22 16.93 0.41 26.55
C ILE A 22 16.52 1.04 25.22
N LEU A 23 17.49 1.61 24.51
CA LEU A 23 17.32 1.86 23.09
C LEU A 23 17.05 0.48 22.48
N ALA A 24 15.89 0.32 21.83
CA ALA A 24 15.62 -0.88 21.04
C ALA A 24 16.79 -1.09 20.07
N GLN A 25 17.14 -2.34 19.79
CA GLN A 25 18.07 -2.60 18.68
C GLN A 25 17.46 -1.99 17.42
N PRO A 26 18.26 -1.30 16.57
CA PRO A 26 17.76 -0.81 15.29
C PRO A 26 17.08 -1.95 14.56
N LYS A 27 15.85 -1.71 14.09
CA LYS A 27 15.15 -2.68 13.26
C LYS A 27 15.99 -2.91 12.00
N PRO A 28 16.06 -4.14 11.45
CA PRO A 28 16.67 -4.35 10.14
C PRO A 28 16.14 -3.33 9.13
N HIS A 29 17.02 -2.88 8.23
CA HIS A 29 16.67 -1.85 7.27
C HIS A 29 17.22 -2.16 5.87
N GLY A 30 16.57 -1.59 4.86
CA GLY A 30 16.98 -1.68 3.47
C GLY A 30 18.33 -1.02 3.21
N ASP A 31 19.11 -1.60 2.30
CA ASP A 31 20.37 -1.03 1.81
C ASP A 31 20.62 -1.45 0.36
N GLN A 32 20.93 -0.46 -0.48
CA GLN A 32 21.22 -0.63 -1.92
C GLN A 32 22.26 -1.72 -2.22
N GLN A 33 23.17 -2.01 -1.29
CA GLN A 33 24.19 -3.05 -1.47
C GLN A 33 23.59 -4.46 -1.58
N TYR A 34 22.36 -4.67 -1.11
CA TYR A 34 21.65 -5.94 -1.20
C TYR A 34 20.74 -6.03 -2.42
N GLU A 35 20.83 -5.08 -3.35
CA GLU A 35 20.10 -5.17 -4.60
C GLU A 35 20.54 -6.37 -5.42
N LYS A 36 19.53 -7.11 -5.88
CA LYS A 36 19.66 -8.31 -6.69
C LYS A 36 18.63 -8.26 -7.80
N LYS A 37 18.95 -8.99 -8.88
CA LYS A 37 18.13 -9.08 -10.08
C LYS A 37 17.45 -10.44 -10.16
N GLY A 38 16.19 -10.45 -10.56
CA GLY A 38 15.42 -11.65 -10.88
C GLY A 38 14.89 -11.59 -12.31
N ILE A 39 14.51 -12.76 -12.83
CA ILE A 39 13.83 -12.90 -14.11
C ILE A 39 12.63 -13.80 -13.91
N HIS A 40 11.44 -13.26 -14.20
CA HIS A 40 10.23 -14.06 -14.36
C HIS A 40 10.18 -14.55 -15.80
N SER A 41 10.06 -15.87 -15.99
CA SER A 41 10.04 -16.56 -17.29
C SER A 41 9.35 -17.94 -17.23
N GLY A 42 8.48 -18.15 -16.25
CA GLY A 42 7.72 -19.39 -16.04
C GLY A 42 6.55 -19.58 -17.00
N ASN A 43 6.13 -18.53 -17.71
CA ASN A 43 5.08 -18.57 -18.70
C ASN A 43 5.45 -17.82 -19.99
N ARG A 44 4.47 -17.30 -20.75
CA ARG A 44 4.73 -16.60 -22.02
C ARG A 44 5.24 -15.18 -21.83
N ILE A 45 5.19 -14.62 -20.63
CA ILE A 45 5.80 -13.34 -20.31
C ILE A 45 7.20 -13.59 -19.76
N ARG A 46 8.17 -12.84 -20.28
CA ARG A 46 9.50 -12.75 -19.68
C ARG A 46 9.85 -11.30 -19.35
N THR A 47 10.23 -11.04 -18.10
CA THR A 47 10.64 -9.69 -17.69
C THR A 47 11.71 -9.74 -16.61
N THR A 48 12.56 -8.72 -16.59
CA THR A 48 13.49 -8.48 -15.48
C THR A 48 12.77 -7.80 -14.33
N PHE A 49 13.17 -8.07 -13.10
CA PHE A 49 12.79 -7.30 -11.94
C PHE A 49 13.93 -7.22 -10.91
N TYR A 50 13.83 -6.27 -9.99
CA TYR A 50 14.79 -6.04 -8.92
C TYR A 50 14.07 -6.06 -7.57
N ASN A 51 14.76 -6.55 -6.53
CA ASN A 51 14.23 -6.58 -5.16
C ASN A 51 14.12 -5.18 -4.50
N SER A 52 14.34 -4.12 -5.26
CA SER A 52 14.03 -2.72 -4.93
C SER A 52 12.65 -2.28 -5.45
N GLY A 53 11.84 -3.20 -6.01
CA GLY A 53 10.47 -2.90 -6.47
C GLY A 53 10.34 -2.44 -7.92
N PHE A 54 11.43 -2.49 -8.69
CA PHE A 54 11.43 -2.17 -10.13
C PHE A 54 11.17 -3.43 -10.97
N VAL A 55 10.25 -3.35 -11.94
CA VAL A 55 10.03 -4.36 -12.98
C VAL A 55 10.26 -3.73 -14.35
N GLY A 56 10.93 -4.43 -15.25
CA GLY A 56 11.24 -3.95 -16.60
C GLY A 56 12.75 -3.79 -16.79
N ARG A 57 13.14 -2.83 -17.65
CA ARG A 57 14.54 -2.68 -18.07
C ARG A 57 15.21 -1.41 -17.54
N VAL A 58 16.44 -1.55 -17.07
CA VAL A 58 17.30 -0.42 -16.75
C VAL A 58 18.16 -0.07 -17.96
N GLY A 59 18.14 1.19 -18.40
CA GLY A 59 18.68 1.58 -19.71
C GLY A 59 20.19 1.35 -19.90
N ASN A 60 20.96 1.18 -18.83
CA ASN A 60 22.40 0.90 -18.87
C ASN A 60 22.74 -0.58 -18.60
N VAL A 61 21.76 -1.47 -18.53
CA VAL A 61 21.93 -2.92 -18.31
C VAL A 61 21.39 -3.67 -19.54
N PRO A 62 22.24 -3.98 -20.53
CA PRO A 62 21.80 -4.58 -21.80
C PRO A 62 21.13 -5.95 -21.67
N GLU A 63 21.36 -6.65 -20.56
CA GLU A 63 20.78 -7.96 -20.29
C GLU A 63 19.37 -7.89 -19.71
N ASP A 64 18.86 -6.70 -19.40
CA ASP A 64 17.51 -6.54 -18.88
C ASP A 64 16.45 -6.66 -19.97
N ILE A 65 15.29 -7.20 -19.58
CA ILE A 65 14.22 -7.56 -20.50
C ILE A 65 13.00 -6.67 -20.21
N GLY A 66 12.62 -5.85 -21.20
CA GLY A 66 11.49 -4.94 -21.14
C GLY A 66 10.14 -5.63 -21.43
N GLY A 67 9.74 -6.56 -20.57
CA GLY A 67 8.46 -7.29 -20.69
C GLY A 67 8.22 -7.86 -22.08
N GLU A 68 8.85 -8.98 -22.37
CA GLU A 68 8.73 -9.66 -23.65
C GLU A 68 7.51 -10.58 -23.66
N TRP A 69 6.70 -10.49 -24.72
CA TRP A 69 5.59 -11.40 -24.95
C TRP A 69 5.32 -11.65 -26.45
N PRO A 70 5.13 -12.91 -26.88
CA PRO A 70 5.48 -14.13 -26.16
C PRO A 70 6.99 -14.24 -25.96
N ILE A 71 7.42 -14.98 -24.94
CA ILE A 71 8.82 -15.23 -24.64
C ILE A 71 9.60 -15.75 -25.87
N ASN A 72 10.80 -15.20 -26.08
CA ASN A 72 11.67 -15.42 -27.25
C ASN A 72 11.18 -14.86 -28.59
N SER A 73 10.17 -13.99 -28.60
CA SER A 73 9.73 -13.27 -29.81
C SER A 73 10.63 -12.07 -30.14
N GLY A 74 11.27 -11.48 -29.13
CA GLY A 74 11.90 -10.16 -29.22
C GLY A 74 10.90 -8.99 -29.20
N HIS A 75 9.60 -9.24 -29.00
CA HIS A 75 8.58 -8.19 -28.94
C HIS A 75 8.44 -7.68 -27.50
N GLU A 76 8.72 -6.40 -27.28
CA GLU A 76 8.65 -5.74 -25.97
C GLU A 76 7.28 -5.06 -25.75
N TYR A 77 6.85 -5.04 -24.48
CA TYR A 77 5.57 -4.46 -24.03
C TYR A 77 5.70 -3.65 -22.74
N ILE A 78 6.73 -3.87 -21.92
CA ILE A 78 6.89 -3.20 -20.62
C ILE A 78 8.26 -2.51 -20.57
N GLY A 79 8.30 -1.19 -20.60
CA GLY A 79 9.52 -0.44 -20.32
C GLY A 79 9.88 -0.52 -18.83
N ASP A 80 8.95 -0.08 -17.99
CA ASP A 80 9.10 -0.04 -16.54
C ASP A 80 7.75 -0.14 -15.82
N MET A 81 7.71 -0.81 -14.67
CA MET A 81 6.64 -0.71 -13.70
C MET A 81 7.24 -0.33 -12.34
N LEU A 82 6.68 0.72 -11.72
CA LEU A 82 7.21 1.32 -10.51
C LEU A 82 6.10 1.36 -9.45
N VAL A 83 6.26 0.59 -8.38
CA VAL A 83 5.32 0.60 -7.26
C VAL A 83 5.53 1.83 -6.37
N MET A 84 4.45 2.50 -5.99
CA MET A 84 4.49 3.73 -5.23
C MET A 84 3.62 3.64 -4.00
N VAL A 85 4.15 4.11 -2.88
CA VAL A 85 3.38 4.38 -1.67
C VAL A 85 3.61 5.82 -1.27
N GLY A 86 2.52 6.57 -1.12
CA GLY A 86 2.56 7.96 -0.71
C GLY A 86 1.75 8.20 0.54
N SER A 87 2.17 9.21 1.31
CA SER A 87 1.43 9.68 2.47
C SER A 87 1.62 11.17 2.69
N GLU A 88 0.64 11.77 3.36
CA GLU A 88 0.74 13.10 3.91
C GLU A 88 1.34 13.03 5.33
N ILE A 89 2.38 13.82 5.57
CA ILE A 89 3.11 13.84 6.84
C ILE A 89 3.30 15.28 7.32
N LYS A 90 3.60 15.43 8.62
CA LYS A 90 4.04 16.69 9.20
C LYS A 90 5.52 16.60 9.58
N ASP A 91 6.36 17.41 8.94
CA ASP A 91 7.79 17.44 9.24
C ASP A 91 8.08 18.12 10.60
N VAL A 92 9.33 18.07 11.07
CA VAL A 92 9.72 18.67 12.36
C VAL A 92 9.55 20.19 12.42
N GLU A 93 9.42 20.87 11.27
CA GLU A 93 9.12 22.31 11.20
C GLU A 93 7.61 22.59 11.26
N GLY A 94 6.79 21.54 11.32
CA GLY A 94 5.34 21.63 11.33
C GLY A 94 4.74 21.85 9.94
N GLN A 95 5.49 21.68 8.86
CA GLN A 95 4.98 21.81 7.50
C GLN A 95 4.36 20.50 7.03
N VAL A 96 3.20 20.62 6.37
CA VAL A 96 2.58 19.48 5.69
C VAL A 96 3.38 19.15 4.44
N ARG A 97 3.77 17.89 4.30
CA ARG A 97 4.52 17.35 3.15
C ARG A 97 3.78 16.16 2.57
N HIS A 98 3.97 15.93 1.29
CA HIS A 98 3.49 14.75 0.59
C HIS A 98 4.70 13.92 0.19
N SER A 99 5.00 12.87 0.96
CA SER A 99 6.08 11.96 0.64
C SER A 99 5.56 10.85 -0.23
N VAL A 100 6.36 10.47 -1.24
CA VAL A 100 6.03 9.37 -2.14
C VAL A 100 7.29 8.57 -2.36
N VAL A 101 7.26 7.33 -1.88
CA VAL A 101 8.34 6.36 -2.04
C VAL A 101 8.15 5.65 -3.37
N THR A 102 9.21 5.61 -4.17
CA THR A 102 9.23 4.92 -5.47
C THR A 102 10.42 3.96 -5.49
N PRO A 103 10.47 2.97 -6.38
CA PRO A 103 11.70 2.25 -6.65
C PRO A 103 12.69 3.16 -7.39
N ARG A 104 13.91 2.65 -7.54
CA ARG A 104 14.87 3.20 -8.50
C ARG A 104 14.35 2.89 -9.90
N GLY A 105 13.96 3.91 -10.65
CA GLY A 105 13.39 3.71 -11.98
C GLY A 105 14.44 3.35 -13.04
N PRO A 106 14.17 3.51 -14.35
CA PRO A 106 15.00 2.96 -15.43
C PRO A 106 16.39 3.60 -15.60
N MET A 107 16.81 4.45 -14.65
CA MET A 107 18.05 5.24 -14.68
C MET A 107 18.17 6.17 -15.90
N VAL A 108 17.03 6.68 -16.37
CA VAL A 108 16.94 7.63 -17.47
C VAL A 108 16.31 8.92 -16.96
N SER A 109 17.05 10.03 -17.10
CA SER A 109 16.61 11.39 -16.75
C SER A 109 16.02 11.47 -15.32
N ALA A 110 14.94 12.22 -15.13
CA ALA A 110 14.29 12.42 -13.84
C ALA A 110 13.62 11.15 -13.30
N ARG A 111 13.47 10.09 -14.11
CA ARG A 111 12.86 8.81 -13.70
C ARG A 111 13.83 7.90 -12.94
N THR A 112 15.01 8.40 -12.57
CA THR A 112 16.04 7.59 -11.90
C THR A 112 15.72 7.34 -10.42
N GLY A 113 14.94 8.24 -9.79
CA GLY A 113 14.69 8.26 -8.34
C GLY A 113 15.54 9.32 -7.64
N ASP A 114 15.06 9.77 -6.48
CA ASP A 114 15.71 10.81 -5.68
C ASP A 114 16.85 10.27 -4.82
N ARG A 115 17.80 11.15 -4.49
CA ARG A 115 18.99 10.83 -3.70
C ARG A 115 19.38 11.96 -2.76
N SER A 116 20.25 11.64 -1.81
CA SER A 116 20.96 12.63 -1.00
C SER A 116 21.80 13.57 -1.86
N ASP A 117 22.07 14.77 -1.33
CA ASP A 117 22.86 15.81 -2.02
C ASP A 117 24.26 15.32 -2.42
N ASP A 118 24.84 14.40 -1.66
CA ASP A 118 26.13 13.76 -1.95
C ASP A 118 26.02 12.55 -2.90
N GLY A 119 24.81 12.15 -3.28
CA GLY A 119 24.49 11.06 -4.18
C GLY A 119 24.72 9.65 -3.61
N THR A 120 25.04 9.53 -2.32
CA THR A 120 25.42 8.24 -1.70
C THR A 120 24.24 7.39 -1.24
N LYS A 121 23.11 8.02 -0.94
CA LYS A 121 21.88 7.37 -0.49
C LYS A 121 20.75 7.65 -1.45
N TRP A 122 19.92 6.64 -1.67
CA TRP A 122 18.67 6.80 -2.38
C TRP A 122 17.52 7.05 -1.43
N TYR A 123 16.58 7.85 -1.90
CA TYR A 123 15.30 8.13 -1.27
C TYR A 123 14.22 7.33 -2.00
N THR A 124 14.42 6.01 -2.02
CA THR A 124 13.62 5.02 -2.74
C THR A 124 13.45 3.77 -1.87
N TRP A 125 12.65 2.82 -2.34
CA TRP A 125 12.69 1.45 -1.80
C TRP A 125 14.10 0.88 -1.90
N GLU A 126 14.57 0.28 -0.80
CA GLU A 126 15.82 -0.47 -0.78
C GLU A 126 15.62 -1.86 -0.17
N PRO A 127 16.31 -2.87 -0.71
CA PRO A 127 16.08 -4.26 -0.33
C PRO A 127 16.57 -4.56 1.08
N LEU A 128 15.75 -5.28 1.83
CA LEU A 128 16.05 -5.74 3.17
C LEU A 128 17.02 -6.94 3.10
N PRO A 129 18.17 -6.92 3.80
CA PRO A 129 19.10 -8.04 3.80
C PRO A 129 18.50 -9.30 4.42
N GLY A 130 18.98 -10.45 3.99
CA GLY A 130 18.58 -11.76 4.53
C GLY A 130 17.46 -12.47 3.77
N TYR A 131 16.84 -11.83 2.77
CA TYR A 131 15.78 -12.45 1.95
C TYR A 131 16.29 -13.09 0.64
N ALA A 132 17.60 -13.12 0.43
CA ALA A 132 18.22 -13.77 -0.71
C ALA A 132 19.62 -14.28 -0.35
N ASN A 133 20.12 -15.25 -1.11
CA ASN A 133 21.46 -15.79 -0.91
C ASN A 133 22.54 -14.68 -1.06
N PRO A 134 23.35 -14.39 -0.03
CA PRO A 134 24.40 -13.38 -0.12
C PRO A 134 25.49 -13.73 -1.15
N ASP A 135 25.67 -15.00 -1.49
CA ASP A 135 26.72 -15.47 -2.41
C ASP A 135 26.30 -15.42 -3.90
N THR A 136 25.09 -14.95 -4.19
CA THR A 136 24.57 -14.80 -5.57
C THR A 136 24.03 -13.39 -5.81
N ASN A 137 23.85 -13.01 -7.07
CA ASN A 137 23.19 -11.75 -7.46
C ASN A 137 21.71 -11.95 -7.82
N LEU A 138 21.11 -13.07 -7.39
CA LEU A 138 19.74 -13.46 -7.75
C LEU A 138 18.76 -13.10 -6.63
N VAL A 139 17.62 -12.54 -6.99
CA VAL A 139 16.46 -12.51 -6.08
C VAL A 139 16.02 -13.95 -5.80
N ALA A 140 15.47 -14.20 -4.61
CA ALA A 140 15.02 -15.53 -4.25
C ALA A 140 13.83 -15.96 -5.13
N MET A 141 13.99 -17.10 -5.80
CA MET A 141 12.98 -17.71 -6.69
C MET A 141 12.71 -19.15 -6.26
N SER A 142 11.45 -19.56 -6.28
CA SER A 142 11.00 -20.89 -5.87
C SER A 142 11.68 -22.04 -6.62
N HIS A 143 11.95 -21.86 -7.91
CA HIS A 143 12.60 -22.88 -8.75
C HIS A 143 14.16 -22.82 -8.71
N LEU A 144 14.75 -21.87 -7.98
CA LEU A 144 16.20 -21.69 -7.88
C LEU A 144 16.66 -21.79 -6.42
N PRO A 145 16.82 -22.99 -5.84
CA PRO A 145 17.29 -23.13 -4.45
C PRO A 145 18.61 -22.44 -4.14
N ILE A 146 19.48 -22.25 -5.14
CA ILE A 146 20.74 -21.49 -5.00
C ILE A 146 20.53 -20.02 -4.65
N SER A 147 19.35 -19.46 -4.92
CA SER A 147 18.99 -18.06 -4.65
C SER A 147 18.44 -17.84 -3.23
N TRP A 148 18.12 -18.90 -2.48
CA TRP A 148 17.48 -18.78 -1.17
C TRP A 148 18.49 -18.36 -0.09
N PRO A 149 18.08 -17.55 0.89
CA PRO A 149 18.94 -17.25 2.02
C PRO A 149 19.19 -18.50 2.87
N PRO A 150 20.23 -18.51 3.73
CA PRO A 150 20.46 -19.60 4.68
C PRO A 150 19.28 -19.85 5.64
N TYR A 151 18.53 -18.80 5.95
CA TYR A 151 17.29 -18.80 6.74
C TYR A 151 16.46 -17.57 6.35
N TRP A 152 15.14 -17.67 6.48
CA TRP A 152 14.16 -16.61 6.20
C TRP A 152 13.90 -15.77 7.46
N PRO A 153 14.22 -14.45 7.46
CA PRO A 153 14.09 -13.63 8.66
C PRO A 153 12.67 -13.57 9.25
N ASP A 154 11.65 -13.56 8.38
CA ASP A 154 10.21 -13.52 8.70
C ASP A 154 9.64 -14.86 9.16
N LYS A 155 10.48 -15.89 9.31
CA LYS A 155 10.09 -17.24 9.76
C LYS A 155 10.88 -17.71 10.98
N MET A 156 11.63 -16.82 11.62
CA MET A 156 12.42 -17.15 12.81
C MET A 156 11.57 -17.54 14.03
N ASP A 157 10.30 -17.16 14.05
CA ASP A 157 9.36 -17.49 15.12
C ASP A 157 8.69 -18.88 14.95
N ASP A 158 8.97 -19.59 13.85
CA ASP A 158 8.56 -20.99 13.70
C ASP A 158 9.16 -21.85 14.83
N VAL A 159 8.30 -22.52 15.60
CA VAL A 159 8.72 -23.27 16.79
C VAL A 159 9.48 -24.56 16.44
N VAL A 160 9.22 -25.13 15.26
CA VAL A 160 9.74 -26.44 14.83
C VAL A 160 10.99 -26.30 13.97
N ASP A 161 11.01 -25.34 13.05
CA ASP A 161 12.14 -25.09 12.15
C ASP A 161 12.40 -23.58 11.94
N PRO A 162 12.92 -22.87 12.97
CA PRO A 162 13.17 -21.43 12.91
C PRO A 162 13.91 -20.99 11.65
N GLY A 163 13.28 -20.11 10.88
CA GLY A 163 13.83 -19.53 9.65
C GLY A 163 13.80 -20.47 8.44
N TRP A 164 13.12 -21.61 8.53
CA TRP A 164 12.92 -22.56 7.42
C TRP A 164 14.20 -22.84 6.58
N PRO A 165 15.34 -23.20 7.20
CA PRO A 165 16.60 -23.39 6.50
C PRO A 165 16.48 -24.43 5.38
N GLY A 166 16.96 -24.06 4.19
CA GLY A 166 16.94 -24.94 3.02
C GLY A 166 15.55 -25.26 2.47
N SER A 167 14.51 -24.52 2.89
CA SER A 167 13.14 -24.65 2.41
C SER A 167 12.69 -23.38 1.69
N TRP A 168 11.73 -23.49 0.77
CA TRP A 168 11.09 -22.32 0.16
C TRP A 168 10.12 -21.66 1.11
N ASN A 169 10.20 -20.33 1.23
CA ASN A 169 9.18 -19.51 1.90
C ASN A 169 8.06 -19.21 0.89
N GLY A 170 7.19 -20.20 0.68
CA GLY A 170 6.06 -20.08 -0.23
C GLY A 170 4.92 -19.26 0.37
N TYR A 171 4.14 -18.60 -0.49
CA TYR A 171 2.98 -17.80 -0.07
C TYR A 171 1.99 -18.61 0.77
N PHE A 172 1.74 -19.86 0.38
CA PHE A 172 0.86 -20.78 1.09
C PHE A 172 1.60 -21.66 2.11
N GLY A 173 2.82 -21.29 2.51
CA GLY A 173 3.58 -22.00 3.53
C GLY A 173 4.86 -22.66 3.04
N LYS A 174 5.46 -23.44 3.93
CA LYS A 174 6.82 -23.96 3.80
C LYS A 174 6.90 -25.05 2.75
N ASN A 175 7.78 -24.85 1.75
CA ASN A 175 7.91 -25.76 0.60
C ASN A 175 6.59 -25.99 -0.15
N VAL A 176 5.65 -25.05 -0.09
CA VAL A 176 4.47 -25.06 -0.95
C VAL A 176 4.80 -24.31 -2.23
N PHE A 177 4.77 -25.03 -3.35
CA PHE A 177 5.12 -24.52 -4.68
C PHE A 177 3.85 -24.43 -5.54
N ASN A 178 3.03 -23.40 -5.29
CA ASN A 178 1.74 -23.25 -5.99
C ASN A 178 1.91 -22.72 -7.43
N ALA A 179 2.86 -21.81 -7.65
CA ALA A 179 3.19 -21.26 -8.95
C ALA A 179 4.40 -21.96 -9.57
N ASP A 180 4.46 -22.02 -10.90
CA ASP A 180 5.63 -22.55 -11.62
C ASP A 180 6.87 -21.68 -11.36
N GLN A 181 6.66 -20.37 -11.19
CA GLN A 181 7.64 -19.47 -10.61
C GLN A 181 6.98 -18.57 -9.57
N GLU A 182 7.62 -18.47 -8.41
CA GLU A 182 7.31 -17.52 -7.37
C GLU A 182 8.60 -16.79 -6.97
N SER A 183 8.57 -15.46 -6.89
CA SER A 183 9.63 -14.64 -6.32
C SER A 183 9.24 -14.15 -4.93
N TYR A 184 10.20 -13.97 -4.03
CA TYR A 184 9.94 -13.33 -2.74
C TYR A 184 11.11 -12.43 -2.34
N TYR A 185 10.79 -11.21 -1.92
CA TYR A 185 11.74 -10.28 -1.32
C TYR A 185 11.02 -9.28 -0.43
N VAL A 186 11.79 -8.58 0.39
CA VAL A 186 11.30 -7.49 1.26
C VAL A 186 12.15 -6.26 1.02
N MET A 187 11.53 -5.09 1.04
CA MET A 187 12.17 -3.79 0.88
C MET A 187 11.58 -2.79 1.88
N ASP A 188 12.30 -1.72 2.21
CA ASP A 188 11.79 -0.61 3.01
C ASP A 188 12.28 0.74 2.51
N ASP A 189 11.72 1.82 3.06
CA ASP A 189 12.01 3.21 2.69
C ASP A 189 12.98 3.91 3.66
N TYR A 190 13.73 3.13 4.44
CA TYR A 190 14.47 3.60 5.61
C TYR A 190 15.39 4.80 5.36
N ASN A 191 15.98 4.89 4.15
CA ASN A 191 16.94 5.93 3.81
C ASN A 191 16.31 7.22 3.26
N ASP A 192 14.99 7.27 3.03
CA ASP A 192 14.33 8.45 2.44
C ASP A 192 14.29 9.62 3.42
N ALA A 193 15.33 10.46 3.33
CA ALA A 193 15.50 11.65 4.14
C ALA A 193 15.11 12.93 3.37
N ARG A 194 14.27 12.84 2.32
CA ARG A 194 13.81 14.02 1.55
C ARG A 194 13.20 15.09 2.45
N TYR A 195 12.44 14.66 3.45
CA TYR A 195 11.84 15.52 4.47
C TYR A 195 12.42 15.20 5.84
N ASP A 196 12.56 16.21 6.70
CA ASP A 196 12.98 16.02 8.08
C ASP A 196 11.82 15.47 8.92
N PHE A 197 11.60 14.18 8.77
CA PHE A 197 10.52 13.40 9.37
C PHE A 197 11.07 12.07 9.88
N TYR A 198 10.56 11.64 11.03
CA TYR A 198 11.03 10.47 11.78
C TYR A 198 9.80 9.61 12.15
N PRO A 199 9.47 8.60 11.33
CA PRO A 199 8.23 7.81 11.48
C PRO A 199 8.24 6.87 12.68
N ASP A 200 9.37 6.65 13.34
CA ASP A 200 9.53 5.71 14.44
C ASP A 200 10.13 6.36 15.68
N SER A 201 9.31 6.53 16.72
CA SER A 201 9.73 7.08 18.01
C SER A 201 10.66 6.15 18.80
N THR A 202 10.73 4.87 18.42
CA THR A 202 11.64 3.87 19.00
C THR A 202 12.96 3.72 18.24
N ASP A 203 13.02 4.21 17.00
CA ASP A 203 14.21 4.25 16.14
C ASP A 203 14.30 5.58 15.39
N LEU A 204 14.91 6.58 16.03
CA LEU A 204 15.09 7.91 15.46
C LEU A 204 16.10 7.96 14.28
N SER A 205 16.70 6.83 13.90
CA SER A 205 17.53 6.75 12.70
C SER A 205 16.75 6.38 11.44
N ARG A 206 15.54 5.82 11.61
CA ARG A 206 14.61 5.52 10.52
C ARG A 206 14.06 6.80 9.92
N ARG A 207 14.11 6.88 8.59
CA ARG A 207 13.51 7.95 7.78
C ARG A 207 12.40 7.36 6.91
N GLY A 208 12.01 8.04 5.84
CA GLY A 208 10.87 7.69 5.00
C GLY A 208 9.55 7.81 5.73
N LEU A 209 8.55 7.12 5.22
CA LEU A 209 7.26 6.88 5.84
C LEU A 209 7.33 5.76 6.90
N GLY A 210 8.41 4.98 6.95
CA GLY A 210 8.54 3.86 7.88
C GLY A 210 7.73 2.65 7.43
N ILE A 211 7.62 2.49 6.12
CA ILE A 211 6.86 1.42 5.47
C ILE A 211 7.83 0.32 5.02
N GLN A 212 7.45 -0.93 5.26
CA GLN A 212 8.12 -2.11 4.72
C GLN A 212 7.17 -2.78 3.72
N GLY A 213 7.69 -3.15 2.55
CA GLY A 213 6.97 -3.90 1.53
C GLY A 213 7.51 -5.32 1.39
N ALA A 214 6.68 -6.33 1.66
CA ALA A 214 6.92 -7.71 1.26
C ALA A 214 6.29 -7.93 -0.13
N VAL A 215 7.09 -8.40 -1.08
CA VAL A 215 6.67 -8.49 -2.48
C VAL A 215 6.82 -9.91 -3.00
N ARG A 216 5.76 -10.38 -3.68
CA ARG A 216 5.76 -11.65 -4.39
C ARG A 216 5.36 -11.45 -5.84
N GLY A 217 5.94 -12.26 -6.70
CA GLY A 217 5.60 -12.33 -8.13
C GLY A 217 5.32 -13.76 -8.51
N PHE A 218 4.26 -14.02 -9.28
CA PHE A 218 3.82 -15.37 -9.62
C PHE A 218 3.59 -15.53 -11.13
N GLN A 219 3.99 -16.68 -11.65
CA GLN A 219 3.66 -17.13 -13.00
C GLN A 219 3.24 -18.59 -13.02
N TRP A 220 2.20 -18.87 -13.81
CA TRP A 220 1.74 -20.22 -14.11
C TRP A 220 1.79 -20.48 -15.62
N SER A 221 2.31 -21.64 -16.00
CA SER A 221 2.31 -22.18 -17.36
C SER A 221 0.98 -22.88 -17.67
N HIS A 222 -0.14 -22.25 -17.29
CA HIS A 222 -1.49 -22.77 -17.46
C HIS A 222 -2.25 -21.94 -18.49
N PRO A 223 -3.06 -22.52 -19.41
CA PRO A 223 -3.74 -21.76 -20.47
C PRO A 223 -4.59 -20.57 -20.00
N LEU A 224 -5.05 -20.57 -18.74
CA LEU A 224 -5.83 -19.49 -18.14
C LEU A 224 -4.99 -18.34 -17.56
N ALA A 225 -3.68 -18.54 -17.36
CA ALA A 225 -2.79 -17.59 -16.66
C ALA A 225 -1.42 -17.41 -17.34
N GLN A 226 -1.17 -18.10 -18.45
CA GLN A 226 0.13 -18.13 -19.13
C GLN A 226 0.54 -16.80 -19.78
N ASP A 227 -0.37 -15.83 -19.83
CA ASP A 227 -0.18 -14.49 -20.42
C ASP A 227 -0.28 -13.39 -19.34
N VAL A 228 -0.05 -13.73 -18.06
CA VAL A 228 -0.14 -12.80 -16.92
C VAL A 228 1.07 -12.95 -15.98
N LEU A 229 1.57 -11.84 -15.45
CA LEU A 229 2.47 -11.79 -14.30
C LEU A 229 1.69 -11.21 -13.12
N PHE A 230 1.46 -12.01 -12.09
CA PHE A 230 0.78 -11.54 -10.88
C PHE A 230 1.81 -10.99 -9.91
N GLN A 231 1.50 -9.87 -9.26
CA GLN A 231 2.34 -9.28 -8.21
C GLN A 231 1.47 -9.00 -6.99
N VAL A 232 1.93 -9.43 -5.83
CA VAL A 232 1.29 -9.17 -4.54
C VAL A 232 2.24 -8.32 -3.71
N TYR A 233 1.71 -7.22 -3.19
CA TYR A 233 2.42 -6.29 -2.33
C TYR A 233 1.73 -6.25 -0.97
N ASP A 234 2.48 -6.55 0.09
CA ASP A 234 2.04 -6.38 1.46
C ASP A 234 2.87 -5.26 2.10
N PHE A 235 2.24 -4.11 2.33
CA PHE A 235 2.88 -2.94 2.94
C PHE A 235 2.49 -2.84 4.41
N THR A 236 3.49 -2.91 5.27
CA THR A 236 3.33 -2.78 6.71
C THR A 236 3.93 -1.46 7.19
N ASN A 237 3.17 -0.71 7.99
CA ASN A 237 3.74 0.36 8.79
C ASN A 237 4.53 -0.24 9.96
N ILE A 238 5.85 -0.22 9.86
CA ILE A 238 6.76 -0.72 10.90
C ILE A 238 7.24 0.40 11.83
N GLY A 239 6.80 1.64 11.61
CA GLY A 239 7.05 2.78 12.49
C GLY A 239 6.08 2.86 13.66
N THR A 240 6.04 4.02 14.30
CA THR A 240 5.05 4.35 15.36
C THR A 240 4.15 5.52 14.98
N TYR A 241 4.40 6.17 13.84
CA TYR A 241 3.57 7.23 13.30
C TYR A 241 2.37 6.62 12.58
N SER A 242 1.15 7.06 12.90
CA SER A 242 -0.06 6.64 12.20
C SER A 242 -0.27 7.53 10.99
N HIS A 243 -0.25 6.94 9.79
CA HIS A 243 -0.53 7.64 8.55
C HIS A 243 -2.03 7.69 8.32
N GLU A 244 -2.60 8.89 8.24
CA GLU A 244 -4.04 9.08 8.03
C GLU A 244 -4.41 9.01 6.54
N LYS A 245 -3.58 9.60 5.67
CA LYS A 245 -3.74 9.53 4.22
C LYS A 245 -2.66 8.66 3.61
N MET A 246 -3.08 7.63 2.89
CA MET A 246 -2.19 6.73 2.17
C MET A 246 -2.68 6.61 0.72
N VAL A 247 -1.74 6.54 -0.21
CA VAL A 247 -2.02 6.23 -1.61
C VAL A 247 -1.09 5.13 -2.07
N PHE A 248 -1.65 4.13 -2.74
CA PHE A 248 -0.92 3.14 -3.50
C PHE A 248 -1.07 3.45 -4.99
N GLY A 249 -0.01 3.23 -5.76
CA GLY A 249 -0.08 3.37 -7.21
C GLY A 249 1.02 2.59 -7.92
N ILE A 250 0.80 2.35 -9.20
CA ILE A 250 1.80 1.78 -10.09
C ILE A 250 1.97 2.75 -11.26
N ILE A 251 3.19 3.25 -11.46
CA ILE A 251 3.54 3.86 -12.75
C ILE A 251 3.85 2.72 -13.71
N TRP A 252 3.30 2.78 -14.91
CA TRP A 252 3.62 1.84 -15.97
C TRP A 252 4.08 2.58 -17.22
N GLY A 253 5.36 2.43 -17.54
CA GLY A 253 5.93 2.78 -18.84
C GLY A 253 5.61 1.69 -19.86
N GLY A 254 4.43 1.75 -20.47
CA GLY A 254 4.10 0.96 -21.65
C GLY A 254 5.10 1.25 -22.78
N MET A 255 5.62 0.19 -23.41
CA MET A 255 6.47 0.27 -24.59
C MET A 255 5.98 -0.75 -25.62
N VAL A 256 4.71 -0.67 -25.96
CA VAL A 256 4.00 -1.70 -26.73
C VAL A 256 4.39 -1.53 -28.18
N GLY A 257 5.14 -2.48 -28.73
CA GLY A 257 5.76 -2.24 -30.05
C GLY A 257 7.25 -1.94 -29.94
N GLY A 258 7.79 -1.70 -28.74
CA GLY A 258 9.24 -1.67 -28.46
C GLY A 258 10.04 -0.55 -29.13
N ASP A 259 9.44 0.33 -29.92
CA ASP A 259 10.05 1.54 -30.49
C ASP A 259 9.79 2.79 -29.64
N GLY A 260 8.76 2.78 -28.79
CA GLY A 260 8.43 3.91 -27.92
C GLY A 260 7.89 5.11 -28.68
N GLU A 261 7.45 4.91 -29.92
CA GLU A 261 6.74 5.87 -30.75
C GLU A 261 5.24 5.50 -30.70
N ASP A 262 4.35 6.50 -30.79
CA ASP A 262 2.89 6.34 -30.94
C ASP A 262 2.14 5.33 -30.02
N ASP A 263 2.77 4.96 -28.91
CA ASP A 263 2.17 4.27 -27.77
C ASP A 263 1.03 5.10 -27.18
N ASN A 264 -0.18 4.52 -27.17
CA ASN A 264 -1.34 5.09 -26.50
C ASN A 264 -1.68 4.29 -25.24
N ALA A 265 -2.36 4.94 -24.30
CA ALA A 265 -2.91 4.31 -23.12
C ALA A 265 -4.31 4.84 -22.82
N SER A 266 -5.12 4.01 -22.18
CA SER A 266 -6.43 4.38 -21.66
C SER A 266 -6.74 3.53 -20.42
N PHE A 267 -7.78 3.91 -19.69
CA PHE A 267 -8.26 3.22 -18.51
C PHE A 267 -9.73 2.84 -18.70
N ASP A 268 -10.07 1.57 -18.45
CA ASP A 268 -11.46 1.12 -18.33
C ASP A 268 -11.84 1.04 -16.85
N ILE A 269 -12.78 1.89 -16.44
CA ILE A 269 -13.25 1.97 -15.06
C ILE A 269 -14.04 0.73 -14.64
N ASN A 270 -14.75 0.05 -15.56
CA ASN A 270 -15.59 -1.09 -15.19
C ASN A 270 -14.74 -2.34 -14.94
N ASP A 271 -13.67 -2.50 -15.73
CA ASP A 271 -12.74 -3.63 -15.63
C ASP A 271 -11.52 -3.29 -14.72
N ASN A 272 -11.48 -2.07 -14.15
CA ASN A 272 -10.37 -1.53 -13.37
C ASN A 272 -8.98 -1.80 -13.99
N ILE A 273 -8.86 -1.55 -15.29
CA ILE A 273 -7.70 -1.95 -16.07
C ILE A 273 -7.16 -0.77 -16.89
N THR A 274 -5.86 -0.53 -16.73
CA THR A 274 -5.11 0.35 -17.63
C THR A 274 -4.56 -0.51 -18.77
N TYR A 275 -4.76 -0.11 -20.02
CA TYR A 275 -4.27 -0.83 -21.18
C TYR A 275 -3.53 0.11 -22.14
N THR A 276 -2.57 -0.44 -22.87
CA THR A 276 -1.78 0.29 -23.86
C THR A 276 -1.66 -0.51 -25.15
N TRP A 277 -1.59 0.23 -26.25
CA TRP A 277 -1.49 -0.29 -27.60
C TRP A 277 -0.65 0.64 -28.49
N ASP A 278 -0.07 0.03 -29.49
CA ASP A 278 0.63 0.67 -30.60
C ASP A 278 -0.40 1.23 -31.61
N PHE A 279 -0.34 2.53 -31.93
CA PHE A 279 -1.38 3.22 -32.69
C PHE A 279 -1.52 2.69 -34.13
N ASP A 280 -0.40 2.45 -34.80
CA ASP A 280 -0.39 2.00 -36.19
C ASP A 280 -0.34 0.47 -36.35
N ASN A 281 -0.18 -0.25 -35.23
CA ASN A 281 -0.12 -1.69 -35.09
C ASN A 281 1.13 -2.31 -35.75
N VAL A 282 2.27 -1.60 -35.68
CA VAL A 282 3.56 -2.00 -36.27
C VAL A 282 4.72 -1.69 -35.33
N GLY A 283 5.22 -2.71 -34.63
CA GLY A 283 6.35 -2.54 -33.70
C GLY A 283 7.73 -2.49 -34.37
N ALA A 284 8.75 -2.24 -33.57
CA ALA A 284 10.15 -2.07 -33.94
C ALA A 284 10.70 -3.16 -34.88
N GLY A 285 11.16 -2.77 -36.07
CA GLY A 285 11.62 -3.75 -37.08
C GLY A 285 10.49 -4.36 -37.91
N GLY A 286 9.26 -3.86 -37.76
CA GLY A 286 8.14 -4.06 -38.66
C GLY A 286 7.26 -5.27 -38.34
N TRP A 287 7.25 -5.76 -37.08
CA TRP A 287 6.34 -6.86 -36.74
C TRP A 287 4.91 -6.35 -36.60
N SER A 288 3.96 -7.15 -37.09
CA SER A 288 2.54 -6.85 -37.01
C SER A 288 1.75 -8.17 -37.09
N PRO A 289 0.62 -8.30 -36.37
CA PRO A 289 0.06 -7.32 -35.44
C PRO A 289 0.83 -7.23 -34.11
N VAL A 290 0.81 -6.05 -33.50
CA VAL A 290 1.26 -5.81 -32.13
C VAL A 290 0.11 -6.17 -31.18
N GLY A 291 0.42 -6.88 -30.09
CA GLY A 291 -0.56 -7.18 -29.05
C GLY A 291 -0.93 -5.95 -28.24
N TRP A 292 -1.88 -6.10 -27.32
CA TRP A 292 -2.12 -5.10 -26.29
C TRP A 292 -1.48 -5.59 -25.00
N ALA A 293 -0.99 -4.67 -24.19
CA ALA A 293 -0.64 -4.98 -22.81
C ALA A 293 -1.64 -4.31 -21.89
N ALA A 294 -1.78 -4.86 -20.68
CA ALA A 294 -2.59 -4.25 -19.65
C ALA A 294 -2.03 -4.47 -18.24
N CYS A 295 -2.38 -3.57 -17.33
CA CYS A 295 -2.14 -3.65 -15.90
C CYS A 295 -3.48 -3.44 -15.19
N ALA A 296 -3.91 -4.44 -14.43
CA ALA A 296 -5.13 -4.39 -13.63
C ALA A 296 -4.77 -4.33 -12.15
N PHE A 297 -5.50 -3.51 -11.39
CA PHE A 297 -5.47 -3.57 -9.94
C PHE A 297 -6.60 -4.49 -9.49
N LEU A 298 -6.25 -5.70 -9.06
CA LEU A 298 -7.25 -6.76 -8.83
C LEU A 298 -7.97 -6.59 -7.49
N GLU A 299 -7.25 -6.22 -6.45
CA GLU A 299 -7.78 -6.20 -5.10
C GLU A 299 -6.94 -5.29 -4.19
N SER A 300 -7.63 -4.52 -3.34
CA SER A 300 -7.12 -3.93 -2.11
C SER A 300 -8.06 -4.33 -0.98
N PRO A 301 -7.62 -4.30 0.29
CA PRO A 301 -8.60 -4.20 1.36
C PRO A 301 -9.56 -3.03 1.13
N GLY A 302 -10.85 -3.21 1.45
CA GLY A 302 -11.81 -2.13 1.59
C GLY A 302 -11.41 -1.11 2.65
N ASN A 303 -12.04 0.07 2.63
CA ASN A 303 -11.86 1.08 3.67
C ASN A 303 -12.91 0.87 4.76
N SER A 304 -12.51 0.30 5.90
CA SER A 304 -13.44 -0.09 6.96
C SER A 304 -14.07 1.06 7.78
N TRP A 305 -13.99 2.29 7.28
CA TRP A 305 -14.21 3.50 8.06
C TRP A 305 -15.09 4.53 7.37
N ASP A 306 -15.43 4.39 6.09
CA ASP A 306 -16.12 5.43 5.32
C ASP A 306 -17.61 5.14 5.08
N GLY A 307 -18.11 3.96 5.43
CA GLY A 307 -19.51 3.56 5.28
C GLY A 307 -19.85 3.06 3.88
N ILE A 308 -18.86 2.77 3.02
CA ILE A 308 -19.00 2.44 1.61
C ILE A 308 -18.41 1.04 1.34
N ASP A 309 -19.04 0.31 0.43
CA ASP A 309 -18.52 -0.93 -0.17
C ASP A 309 -17.55 -0.55 -1.29
N ASN A 310 -16.29 -0.24 -0.94
CA ASN A 310 -15.35 0.43 -1.86
C ASN A 310 -14.84 -0.47 -3.01
N ASP A 311 -14.86 -1.78 -2.84
CA ASP A 311 -14.48 -2.80 -3.82
C ASP A 311 -15.69 -3.47 -4.49
N GLY A 312 -16.90 -3.27 -3.95
CA GLY A 312 -18.16 -3.55 -4.62
C GLY A 312 -18.60 -5.01 -4.53
N ASP A 313 -17.98 -5.81 -3.67
CA ASP A 313 -18.33 -7.21 -3.48
C ASP A 313 -19.62 -7.38 -2.64
N GLY A 314 -19.98 -6.35 -1.87
CA GLY A 314 -21.22 -6.20 -1.13
C GLY A 314 -22.46 -5.91 -1.99
N ALA A 315 -22.32 -5.81 -3.32
CA ALA A 315 -23.39 -5.38 -4.23
C ALA A 315 -24.68 -6.21 -4.16
N ASN A 316 -24.58 -7.50 -3.84
CA ASN A 316 -25.73 -8.41 -3.70
C ASN A 316 -26.41 -8.36 -2.32
N GLY A 317 -25.80 -7.67 -1.36
CA GLY A 317 -26.30 -7.49 0.00
C GLY A 317 -27.36 -6.38 0.15
N PRO A 318 -27.92 -6.21 1.36
CA PRO A 318 -28.80 -5.10 1.68
C PRO A 318 -28.02 -3.77 1.68
N GLY A 319 -28.74 -2.65 1.58
CA GLY A 319 -28.13 -1.32 1.52
C GLY A 319 -28.61 -0.49 0.34
N LYS A 320 -28.53 0.83 0.51
CA LYS A 320 -28.77 1.78 -0.57
C LYS A 320 -27.56 1.84 -1.49
N THR A 321 -27.76 2.40 -2.67
CA THR A 321 -26.71 2.62 -3.66
C THR A 321 -26.43 4.09 -3.78
N ILE A 322 -25.15 4.46 -3.87
CA ILE A 322 -24.72 5.85 -4.07
C ILE A 322 -25.15 6.32 -5.46
N ASP A 323 -25.80 7.48 -5.51
CA ASP A 323 -26.05 8.24 -6.73
C ASP A 323 -25.69 9.72 -6.52
N GLU A 324 -25.58 10.48 -7.60
CA GLU A 324 -25.13 11.88 -7.54
C GLU A 324 -26.05 12.80 -6.71
N SER A 325 -27.29 12.40 -6.42
CA SER A 325 -28.17 13.18 -5.55
C SER A 325 -27.72 13.17 -4.09
N LEU A 326 -26.91 12.18 -3.68
CA LEU A 326 -26.30 12.11 -2.36
C LEU A 326 -25.29 13.24 -2.13
N PHE A 327 -24.67 13.75 -3.20
CA PHE A 327 -23.66 14.80 -3.15
C PHE A 327 -24.25 16.22 -3.15
N ALA A 328 -25.57 16.34 -3.27
CA ALA A 328 -26.22 17.63 -3.35
C ALA A 328 -26.13 18.40 -2.02
N PRO A 329 -25.88 19.73 -2.05
CA PRO A 329 -25.86 20.54 -0.84
C PRO A 329 -27.15 20.40 -0.03
N ARG A 330 -27.00 20.26 1.28
CA ARG A 330 -28.09 20.15 2.24
C ARG A 330 -28.06 21.33 3.20
N ARG A 331 -29.22 21.92 3.45
CA ARG A 331 -29.37 23.00 4.44
C ARG A 331 -29.78 22.44 5.79
N LEU A 332 -28.93 22.58 6.80
CA LEU A 332 -29.19 22.08 8.15
C LEU A 332 -30.29 22.90 8.84
N GLN A 333 -31.22 22.25 9.54
CA GLN A 333 -32.21 22.86 10.42
C GLN A 333 -32.14 22.24 11.82
N ALA A 334 -32.51 23.02 12.83
CA ALA A 334 -32.60 22.51 14.19
C ALA A 334 -33.66 21.38 14.26
N GLY A 335 -33.28 20.24 14.82
CA GLY A 335 -34.09 19.04 14.92
C GLY A 335 -33.91 18.05 13.77
N ASP A 336 -33.17 18.39 12.71
CA ASP A 336 -32.87 17.44 11.63
C ASP A 336 -32.04 16.25 12.17
N PRO A 337 -32.31 15.01 11.74
CA PRO A 337 -31.41 13.91 12.02
C PRO A 337 -30.09 14.14 11.27
N VAL A 338 -28.99 14.01 12.01
CA VAL A 338 -27.61 14.10 11.53
C VAL A 338 -26.78 12.98 12.16
N VAL A 339 -25.75 12.55 11.47
CA VAL A 339 -24.82 11.53 11.95
C VAL A 339 -23.58 12.21 12.50
N VAL A 340 -23.13 11.79 13.68
CA VAL A 340 -21.86 12.24 14.27
C VAL A 340 -20.93 11.05 14.32
N ILE A 341 -19.73 11.24 13.78
CA ILE A 341 -18.63 10.27 13.81
C ILE A 341 -17.71 10.63 14.99
N ASP A 342 -17.43 9.64 15.85
CA ASP A 342 -16.33 9.73 16.81
C ASP A 342 -15.03 9.35 16.08
N TYR A 343 -14.19 10.32 15.70
CA TYR A 343 -12.98 10.04 14.90
C TYR A 343 -11.84 9.33 15.64
N ASP A 344 -11.97 9.07 16.95
CA ASP A 344 -11.01 8.21 17.67
C ASP A 344 -11.41 6.71 17.54
N THR A 345 -12.69 6.41 17.30
CA THR A 345 -13.24 5.04 17.25
C THR A 345 -13.99 4.69 15.95
N PHE A 346 -14.29 5.70 15.14
CA PHE A 346 -15.19 5.72 13.99
C PHE A 346 -16.63 5.23 14.26
N GLU A 347 -17.03 5.18 15.53
CA GLU A 347 -18.42 4.90 15.90
C GLU A 347 -19.34 6.04 15.46
N ARG A 348 -20.52 5.68 14.94
CA ARG A 348 -21.51 6.63 14.40
C ARG A 348 -22.75 6.70 15.25
N THR A 349 -23.15 7.91 15.60
CA THR A 349 -24.36 8.17 16.39
C THR A 349 -25.30 9.11 15.66
N VAL A 350 -26.57 8.72 15.54
CA VAL A 350 -27.63 9.61 15.03
C VAL A 350 -28.09 10.52 16.16
N VAL A 351 -27.99 11.82 15.94
CA VAL A 351 -28.49 12.85 16.86
C VAL A 351 -29.41 13.82 16.13
N ASN A 352 -30.22 14.54 16.88
CA ASN A 352 -30.96 15.67 16.32
C ASN A 352 -30.07 16.90 16.34
N MET A 353 -29.98 17.61 15.22
CA MET A 353 -29.24 18.85 15.09
C MET A 353 -29.68 19.85 16.18
N PRO A 354 -28.78 20.30 17.06
CA PRO A 354 -29.12 21.21 18.15
C PRO A 354 -29.56 22.57 17.62
N SER A 355 -30.23 23.36 18.48
CA SER A 355 -30.74 24.69 18.09
C SER A 355 -29.67 25.78 17.97
N ASP A 356 -28.46 25.54 18.48
CA ASP A 356 -27.35 26.49 18.51
C ASP A 356 -26.19 26.05 17.61
N SER A 357 -25.50 24.97 17.95
CA SER A 357 -24.34 24.45 17.23
C SER A 357 -24.05 23.01 17.57
N LEU A 358 -23.63 22.24 16.58
CA LEU A 358 -23.04 20.91 16.75
C LEU A 358 -21.53 21.01 16.57
N VAL A 359 -20.76 20.45 17.50
CA VAL A 359 -19.30 20.42 17.43
C VAL A 359 -18.83 18.97 17.29
N VAL A 360 -18.08 18.68 16.24
CA VAL A 360 -17.51 17.36 15.96
C VAL A 360 -15.98 17.44 16.03
N PRO A 361 -15.35 16.85 17.06
CA PRO A 361 -13.90 16.82 17.15
C PRO A 361 -13.32 15.76 16.21
N TYR A 362 -12.19 16.06 15.59
CA TYR A 362 -11.42 15.10 14.79
C TYR A 362 -9.92 15.27 15.00
N ARG A 363 -9.14 14.31 14.51
CA ARG A 363 -7.68 14.38 14.49
C ARG A 363 -7.18 14.46 13.06
N TYR A 364 -6.19 15.31 12.86
CA TYR A 364 -5.49 15.40 11.59
C TYR A 364 -4.02 15.72 11.83
N LEU A 365 -3.13 14.92 11.25
CA LEU A 365 -1.67 14.99 11.43
C LEU A 365 -1.25 15.06 12.90
N GLY A 366 -1.93 14.30 13.76
CA GLY A 366 -1.68 14.23 15.20
C GLY A 366 -2.19 15.43 16.02
N GLU A 367 -2.84 16.41 15.39
CA GLU A 367 -3.44 17.57 16.05
C GLU A 367 -4.95 17.39 16.19
N ARG A 368 -5.52 17.97 17.26
CA ARG A 368 -6.96 17.96 17.48
C ARG A 368 -7.60 19.17 16.82
N HIS A 369 -8.64 18.92 16.05
CA HIS A 369 -9.45 19.91 15.35
C HIS A 369 -10.92 19.78 15.74
N GLU A 370 -11.72 20.79 15.39
CA GLU A 370 -13.15 20.82 15.64
C GLU A 370 -13.87 21.37 14.42
N LEU A 371 -14.88 20.63 13.95
CA LEU A 371 -15.88 21.11 13.00
C LEU A 371 -17.04 21.69 13.79
N VAL A 372 -17.57 22.82 13.34
CA VAL A 372 -18.70 23.49 13.99
C VAL A 372 -19.78 23.75 12.97
N PHE A 373 -20.94 23.14 13.18
CA PHE A 373 -22.10 23.26 12.33
C PHE A 373 -23.22 24.02 13.04
N HIS A 374 -23.91 24.90 12.33
CA HIS A 374 -25.02 25.69 12.82
C HIS A 374 -26.31 25.41 12.05
N PRO A 375 -27.49 25.50 12.70
CA PRO A 375 -28.75 25.55 11.96
C PRO A 375 -28.76 26.71 10.96
N GLY A 376 -29.06 26.38 9.71
CA GLY A 376 -29.07 27.30 8.58
C GLY A 376 -27.83 27.22 7.68
N ASP A 377 -26.80 26.50 8.09
CA ASP A 377 -25.64 26.21 7.25
C ASP A 377 -26.04 25.37 6.04
N GLU A 378 -25.37 25.61 4.92
CA GLU A 378 -25.44 24.78 3.72
C GLU A 378 -24.17 23.94 3.73
N VAL A 379 -24.34 22.62 3.82
CA VAL A 379 -23.26 21.65 3.91
C VAL A 379 -23.28 20.75 2.69
N GLU A 380 -22.11 20.41 2.19
CA GLU A 380 -21.87 19.47 1.09
C GLU A 380 -20.54 18.77 1.36
N GLU A 381 -20.35 17.61 0.75
CA GLU A 381 -19.15 16.83 0.93
C GLU A 381 -17.90 17.50 0.31
N ILE A 382 -16.79 17.55 1.05
CA ILE A 382 -15.51 18.04 0.52
C ILE A 382 -14.60 16.83 0.26
N PRO A 383 -14.35 16.47 -1.01
CA PRO A 383 -13.62 15.24 -1.33
C PRO A 383 -12.18 15.26 -0.82
N ARG A 384 -11.71 14.10 -0.36
CA ARG A 384 -10.34 13.75 0.03
C ARG A 384 -9.85 14.45 1.30
N ASN A 385 -10.74 14.74 2.23
CA ASN A 385 -10.37 15.33 3.52
C ASN A 385 -10.50 14.36 4.71
N LEU A 386 -11.00 13.14 4.50
CA LEU A 386 -11.25 12.11 5.52
C LEU A 386 -12.32 12.48 6.55
N ILE A 387 -13.23 13.38 6.21
CA ILE A 387 -14.24 13.92 7.11
C ILE A 387 -15.63 13.74 6.48
N ASP A 388 -16.66 13.62 7.32
CA ASP A 388 -18.07 13.71 6.91
C ASP A 388 -18.47 15.18 7.02
N ASP A 389 -18.43 15.91 5.91
CA ASP A 389 -18.69 17.36 5.92
C ASP A 389 -20.18 17.69 5.91
N ASN A 390 -21.03 16.71 5.60
CA ASN A 390 -22.45 16.93 5.40
C ASN A 390 -23.35 16.22 6.43
N LEU A 391 -22.73 15.51 7.38
CA LEU A 391 -23.32 14.80 8.51
C LEU A 391 -24.29 13.68 8.10
N ASN A 392 -24.02 13.00 6.99
CA ASN A 392 -24.80 11.83 6.53
C ASN A 392 -24.21 10.49 7.01
N GLY A 393 -23.03 10.51 7.62
CA GLY A 393 -22.32 9.35 8.15
C GLY A 393 -21.35 8.69 7.18
N LEU A 394 -21.22 9.19 5.95
CA LEU A 394 -20.24 8.75 4.98
C LEU A 394 -19.04 9.69 4.97
N ILE A 395 -17.90 9.18 4.54
CA ILE A 395 -16.67 9.97 4.44
C ILE A 395 -16.21 9.95 2.98
N ASP A 396 -15.95 11.13 2.42
CA ASP A 396 -15.40 11.32 1.07
C ASP A 396 -16.22 10.61 -0.04
N GLU A 397 -17.55 10.49 0.09
CA GLU A 397 -18.40 9.72 -0.83
C GLU A 397 -18.46 10.29 -2.26
N ASN A 398 -18.12 11.57 -2.41
CA ASN A 398 -18.09 12.27 -3.70
C ASN A 398 -16.71 12.23 -4.37
N ASN A 399 -15.81 11.33 -3.95
CA ASN A 399 -14.52 11.14 -4.57
C ASN A 399 -14.65 10.84 -6.07
N GLY A 400 -13.83 11.50 -6.88
CA GLY A 400 -13.89 11.40 -8.33
C GLY A 400 -12.83 12.23 -9.05
N SER A 401 -12.86 12.21 -10.37
CA SER A 401 -11.99 13.02 -11.22
C SER A 401 -12.82 13.87 -12.17
N SER A 402 -12.29 15.04 -12.55
CA SER A 402 -12.91 15.92 -13.54
C SER A 402 -11.89 16.24 -14.62
N ILE A 403 -12.21 15.89 -15.86
CA ILE A 403 -11.36 16.08 -17.02
C ILE A 403 -11.98 17.09 -17.98
N GLU A 404 -11.19 18.00 -18.51
CA GLU A 404 -11.64 18.94 -19.54
C GLU A 404 -11.63 18.24 -20.90
N ILE A 405 -12.81 17.89 -21.43
CA ILE A 405 -12.97 17.18 -22.70
C ILE A 405 -13.07 18.12 -23.91
N ALA A 406 -13.39 19.39 -23.66
CA ALA A 406 -13.32 20.49 -24.60
C ALA A 406 -13.16 21.80 -23.81
N PRO A 407 -12.68 22.91 -24.42
CA PRO A 407 -12.49 24.16 -23.70
C PRO A 407 -13.75 24.61 -22.93
N GLY A 408 -13.68 24.61 -21.60
CA GLY A 408 -14.78 24.92 -20.69
C GLY A 408 -15.83 23.82 -20.49
N VAL A 409 -15.62 22.62 -21.02
CA VAL A 409 -16.51 21.45 -20.87
C VAL A 409 -15.77 20.38 -20.09
N TYR A 410 -16.28 20.10 -18.90
CA TYR A 410 -15.71 19.12 -17.99
C TYR A 410 -16.59 17.88 -17.93
N GLN A 411 -15.97 16.72 -17.95
CA GLN A 411 -16.59 15.45 -17.62
C GLN A 411 -16.10 15.05 -16.24
N THR A 412 -17.02 14.97 -15.29
CA THR A 412 -16.75 14.43 -13.94
C THR A 412 -17.14 12.97 -13.91
N THR A 413 -16.31 12.15 -13.27
CA THR A 413 -16.56 10.74 -13.00
C THR A 413 -16.34 10.52 -11.51
N TYR A 414 -17.38 10.06 -10.83
CA TYR A 414 -17.34 9.70 -9.41
C TYR A 414 -16.98 8.23 -9.27
N LEU A 415 -16.14 7.93 -8.28
CA LEU A 415 -15.60 6.59 -8.07
C LEU A 415 -16.65 5.64 -7.50
N TYR A 416 -17.47 6.13 -6.56
CA TYR A 416 -18.34 5.28 -5.75
C TYR A 416 -19.81 5.23 -6.22
N THR A 417 -20.18 5.96 -7.28
CA THR A 417 -21.54 5.88 -7.83
C THR A 417 -21.87 4.47 -8.27
N GLY A 418 -22.96 3.90 -7.77
CA GLY A 418 -23.32 2.50 -8.03
C GLY A 418 -22.96 1.53 -6.89
N LEU A 419 -22.06 1.91 -5.98
CA LEU A 419 -21.66 1.08 -4.84
C LEU A 419 -22.65 1.15 -3.68
N LYS A 420 -22.63 0.13 -2.82
CA LYS A 420 -23.46 0.07 -1.61
C LYS A 420 -22.90 0.98 -0.52
N TYR A 421 -23.79 1.47 0.36
CA TYR A 421 -23.41 2.21 1.55
C TYR A 421 -24.38 1.97 2.72
N ILE A 422 -23.93 2.28 3.93
CA ILE A 422 -24.76 2.27 5.13
C ILE A 422 -25.50 3.61 5.28
N ASP A 423 -26.82 3.60 5.23
CA ASP A 423 -27.62 4.74 5.66
C ASP A 423 -27.77 4.70 7.18
N TYR A 424 -26.94 5.46 7.88
CA TYR A 424 -26.90 5.47 9.33
C TYR A 424 -28.18 6.03 9.98
N ILE A 425 -28.96 6.85 9.28
CA ILE A 425 -30.22 7.43 9.76
C ILE A 425 -31.33 6.38 9.74
N THR A 426 -31.45 5.60 8.67
CA THR A 426 -32.50 4.57 8.53
C THR A 426 -32.07 3.19 9.05
N GLY A 427 -30.76 2.93 9.09
CA GLY A 427 -30.16 1.64 9.43
C GLY A 427 -30.03 0.66 8.27
N GLU A 428 -30.44 1.04 7.05
CA GLU A 428 -30.33 0.20 5.86
C GLU A 428 -28.85 -0.01 5.48
N GLY A 429 -28.46 -1.26 5.20
CA GLY A 429 -27.08 -1.64 4.88
C GLY A 429 -26.24 -2.09 6.07
N LYS A 430 -26.67 -1.83 7.33
CA LYS A 430 -25.90 -2.25 8.53
C LYS A 430 -25.76 -3.76 8.70
N ASP A 431 -26.60 -4.54 8.02
CA ASP A 431 -26.59 -6.00 7.99
C ASP A 431 -25.82 -6.57 6.80
N ASN A 432 -25.25 -5.72 5.94
CA ASN A 432 -24.30 -6.10 4.91
C ASN A 432 -22.88 -6.05 5.48
N LEU A 433 -22.30 -7.20 5.79
CA LEU A 433 -20.98 -7.31 6.43
C LEU A 433 -19.83 -6.93 5.48
N LEU A 434 -20.08 -6.86 4.18
CA LEU A 434 -19.11 -6.47 3.16
C LEU A 434 -18.99 -4.94 3.02
N ILE A 435 -19.90 -4.17 3.64
CA ILE A 435 -19.69 -2.72 3.78
C ILE A 435 -18.80 -2.48 5.00
N ASP A 436 -17.79 -1.62 4.86
CA ASP A 436 -16.78 -1.33 5.90
C ASP A 436 -16.03 -2.60 6.40
N GLU A 437 -15.81 -3.59 5.53
CA GLU A 437 -15.16 -4.83 5.94
C GLU A 437 -13.73 -4.65 6.44
N ARG A 438 -13.34 -5.48 7.42
CA ARG A 438 -11.99 -5.50 7.99
C ARG A 438 -11.36 -6.86 7.77
N ARG A 439 -10.12 -6.85 7.31
CA ARG A 439 -9.34 -8.08 7.17
C ARG A 439 -8.70 -8.55 8.48
N ASP A 440 -8.79 -7.75 9.54
CA ASP A 440 -8.12 -7.99 10.84
C ASP A 440 -9.08 -8.15 12.02
N ASP A 441 -10.39 -8.22 11.79
CA ASP A 441 -11.40 -8.43 12.85
C ASP A 441 -11.66 -9.92 13.17
N GLY A 442 -11.16 -10.83 12.33
CA GLY A 442 -11.31 -12.28 12.47
C GLY A 442 -12.71 -12.78 12.12
N ILE A 443 -13.47 -12.00 11.34
CA ILE A 443 -14.80 -12.36 10.84
C ILE A 443 -14.66 -12.82 9.38
N ASP A 444 -15.44 -13.82 9.02
CA ASP A 444 -15.64 -14.30 7.66
C ASP A 444 -16.88 -13.59 7.09
N ASN A 445 -16.66 -12.45 6.42
CA ASN A 445 -17.72 -11.49 6.07
C ASN A 445 -18.60 -11.98 4.91
N ASP A 446 -18.03 -12.74 3.97
CA ASP A 446 -18.75 -13.34 2.83
C ASP A 446 -19.19 -14.79 3.08
N GLY A 447 -18.65 -15.45 4.12
CA GLY A 447 -19.04 -16.79 4.52
C GLY A 447 -18.35 -17.89 3.73
N ASP A 448 -17.20 -17.60 3.10
CA ASP A 448 -16.48 -18.52 2.24
C ASP A 448 -15.36 -19.30 2.97
N TRP A 449 -15.02 -18.92 4.21
CA TRP A 449 -13.97 -19.56 5.01
C TRP A 449 -14.27 -21.04 5.31
N ASP A 450 -13.32 -21.92 4.96
CA ASP A 450 -13.34 -23.33 5.29
C ASP A 450 -12.26 -23.68 6.33
N PRO A 451 -12.64 -23.96 7.59
CA PRO A 451 -11.71 -24.35 8.65
C PRO A 451 -10.88 -25.60 8.39
N VAL A 452 -11.17 -26.37 7.34
CA VAL A 452 -10.37 -27.54 6.95
C VAL A 452 -9.26 -27.15 5.97
N ASN A 453 -9.51 -26.16 5.12
CA ASN A 453 -8.62 -25.82 4.02
C ASN A 453 -7.85 -24.51 4.26
N ASP A 454 -8.42 -23.59 5.03
CA ASP A 454 -7.90 -22.23 5.21
C ASP A 454 -7.23 -22.03 6.58
N ASP A 455 -7.66 -22.78 7.61
CA ASP A 455 -6.98 -22.87 8.92
C ASP A 455 -5.73 -23.79 8.87
N VAL A 456 -4.75 -23.39 8.05
CA VAL A 456 -3.44 -24.04 7.98
C VAL A 456 -2.42 -23.31 8.86
N GLY A 457 -1.48 -24.04 9.47
CA GLY A 457 -0.44 -23.43 10.28
C GLY A 457 0.52 -22.56 9.47
N LEU A 458 1.49 -21.92 10.13
CA LEU A 458 2.50 -21.09 9.47
C LEU A 458 3.21 -21.82 8.31
N ASP A 459 3.34 -23.15 8.42
CA ASP A 459 3.94 -24.01 7.40
C ASP A 459 3.00 -24.39 6.25
N GLY A 460 1.73 -23.94 6.26
CA GLY A 460 0.74 -24.24 5.24
C GLY A 460 0.12 -25.63 5.35
N ALA A 461 0.37 -26.33 6.46
CA ALA A 461 -0.17 -27.67 6.67
C ALA A 461 -1.45 -27.64 7.52
N PHE A 462 -2.36 -28.57 7.24
CA PHE A 462 -3.56 -28.75 8.05
C PHE A 462 -3.18 -29.15 9.49
N ASN A 463 -3.78 -28.48 10.48
CA ASN A 463 -3.67 -28.80 11.90
C ASN A 463 -2.24 -28.66 12.48
N THR A 464 -1.48 -27.69 11.98
CA THR A 464 -0.16 -27.29 12.50
C THR A 464 -0.15 -25.86 13.07
N GLY A 465 -1.26 -25.12 12.97
CA GLY A 465 -1.47 -23.76 13.47
C GLY A 465 -1.97 -23.69 14.90
#